data_AF-A0A977L898-F1
#
_entry.id   AF-A0A977L898-F1
#
_cell.length_a   1.000
_cell.length_b   1.000
_cell.length_c   1.000
_cell.angle_alpha   90.00
_cell.angle_beta   90.00
_cell.angle_gamma   90.00
#
_symmetry.space_group_name_H-M   'P 1'
#
loop_
_entity.id
_entity.type
_entity.pdbx_description
1 polymer ?
#
loop_
_entity_poly.entity_id
_entity_poly.type
_entity_poly.pdbx_seq_one_letter_code
_entity_poly.pdbx_strand_id
1 'polypeptide(L)'
;MQEGNAYRILPVRNPRKDRDYLVNTEKSMDIMMNKFRYRGLDDPSIYYTDDYRGFVVNHRSSLNSLAQALIDENQLEKADKVLMFSLTKMPDKAIRYDHTAPETIDLLFQVGEKDKAIEIAKTVGDREITMGNYLMQEGRGISDLRKSIFILNALQRTLYQNGEADLAKKYEDASESLMASLQIRGDLPRSDR
;
A
#
# COMPACT_ATOMS: atom_id res chain seq x y z
N MET A 1 11.01 -18.72 -2.85
CA MET A 1 10.80 -18.03 -4.14
C MET A 1 9.32 -17.88 -4.37
N GLN A 2 8.82 -16.65 -4.57
CA GLN A 2 7.42 -16.35 -4.81
C GLN A 2 7.03 -16.67 -6.26
N GLU A 3 5.90 -17.37 -6.41
CA GLU A 3 5.22 -17.67 -7.67
C GLU A 3 3.71 -17.41 -7.44
N GLY A 4 3.22 -16.23 -7.81
CA GLY A 4 1.85 -15.82 -7.43
C GLY A 4 1.76 -15.44 -5.94
N ASN A 5 0.71 -15.89 -5.25
CA ASN A 5 0.55 -15.73 -3.80
C ASN A 5 1.21 -16.88 -3.00
N ALA A 6 1.90 -17.80 -3.67
CA ALA A 6 2.53 -18.96 -3.05
C ALA A 6 4.06 -18.85 -3.06
N TYR A 7 4.69 -19.46 -2.06
CA TYR A 7 6.14 -19.52 -1.95
C TYR A 7 6.63 -20.96 -2.18
N ARG A 8 7.45 -21.15 -3.21
CA ARG A 8 8.17 -22.39 -3.45
C ARG A 8 9.49 -22.40 -2.67
N ILE A 9 9.71 -23.45 -1.90
CA ILE A 9 10.98 -23.72 -1.21
C ILE A 9 11.98 -24.25 -2.25
N LEU A 10 13.15 -23.63 -2.31
CA LEU A 10 14.23 -23.99 -3.22
C LEU A 10 15.56 -23.92 -2.46
N PRO A 11 16.51 -24.83 -2.71
CA PRO A 11 17.85 -24.80 -2.11
C PRO A 11 18.74 -23.76 -2.80
N VAL A 12 18.27 -22.51 -2.90
CA VAL A 12 18.98 -21.40 -3.52
C VAL A 12 19.24 -20.33 -2.47
N ARG A 13 20.44 -19.75 -2.50
CA ARG A 13 20.78 -18.64 -1.60
C ARG A 13 20.10 -17.37 -2.09
N ASN A 14 19.41 -16.67 -1.20
CA ASN A 14 18.94 -15.32 -1.48
C ASN A 14 20.12 -14.33 -1.36
N PRO A 15 20.55 -13.67 -2.44
CA PRO A 15 21.61 -12.67 -2.38
C PRO A 15 21.14 -11.33 -1.79
N ARG A 16 19.82 -11.09 -1.72
CA ARG A 16 19.22 -9.85 -1.23
C ARG A 16 19.20 -9.88 0.30
N LYS A 17 19.66 -8.80 0.94
CA LYS A 17 19.63 -8.63 2.41
C LYS A 17 18.43 -7.84 2.90
N ASP A 18 17.80 -7.10 2.00
CA ASP A 18 16.65 -6.24 2.24
C ASP A 18 15.31 -6.97 2.04
N ARG A 19 15.35 -8.23 1.60
CA ARG A 19 14.17 -9.07 1.37
C ARG A 19 14.40 -10.52 1.79
N ASP A 20 13.39 -11.12 2.42
CA ASP A 20 13.45 -12.51 2.87
C ASP A 20 13.27 -13.52 1.72
N TYR A 21 12.67 -13.11 0.61
CA TYR A 21 12.35 -13.99 -0.51
C TYR A 21 12.69 -13.37 -1.87
N LEU A 22 12.96 -14.26 -2.83
CA LEU A 22 13.08 -13.94 -4.25
C LEU A 22 11.74 -14.09 -4.96
N VAL A 23 11.49 -13.32 -6.02
CA VAL A 23 10.31 -13.44 -6.87
C VAL A 23 10.72 -14.08 -8.20
N ASN A 24 9.96 -15.08 -8.66
CA ASN A 24 10.08 -15.56 -10.03
C ASN A 24 9.22 -14.67 -10.93
N THR A 25 9.82 -13.68 -11.59
CA THR A 25 9.11 -12.64 -12.35
C THR A 25 8.29 -13.23 -13.49
N GLU A 26 8.87 -14.12 -14.29
CA GLU A 26 8.21 -14.76 -15.43
C GLU A 26 6.96 -15.56 -15.01
N LYS A 27 7.11 -16.49 -14.07
CA LYS A 27 5.98 -17.31 -13.60
C LYS A 27 4.95 -16.50 -12.85
N SER A 28 5.39 -15.56 -12.00
CA SER A 28 4.46 -14.72 -11.25
C SER A 28 3.62 -13.86 -12.19
N MET A 29 4.23 -13.29 -13.24
CA MET A 29 3.50 -12.52 -14.24
C MET A 29 2.47 -13.38 -14.97
N ASP A 30 2.85 -14.58 -15.42
CA ASP A 30 1.88 -15.50 -16.07
C ASP A 30 0.73 -15.90 -15.13
N ILE A 31 1.06 -16.31 -13.91
CA ILE A 31 0.06 -16.74 -12.92
C ILE A 31 -0.87 -15.59 -12.56
N MET A 32 -0.32 -14.44 -12.17
CA MET A 32 -1.10 -13.33 -11.66
C MET A 32 -1.90 -12.63 -12.76
N MET A 33 -1.33 -12.42 -13.94
CA MET A 33 -2.00 -11.64 -14.99
C MET A 33 -2.90 -12.49 -15.89
N ASN A 34 -2.55 -13.76 -16.15
CA ASN A 34 -3.26 -14.60 -17.11
C ASN A 34 -4.10 -15.71 -16.46
N LYS A 35 -3.65 -16.29 -15.33
CA LYS A 35 -4.31 -17.45 -14.71
C LYS A 35 -5.26 -17.09 -13.59
N PHE A 36 -4.95 -16.06 -12.78
CA PHE A 36 -5.85 -15.58 -11.75
C PHE A 36 -7.15 -15.01 -12.35
N ARG A 37 -8.20 -14.94 -11.52
CA ARG A 37 -9.53 -14.47 -11.89
C ARG A 37 -10.00 -13.41 -10.90
N TYR A 38 -9.86 -12.14 -11.29
CA TYR A 38 -10.27 -10.98 -10.51
C TYR A 38 -11.76 -10.68 -10.77
N ARG A 39 -12.65 -11.55 -10.28
CA ARG A 39 -14.10 -11.43 -10.54
C ARG A 39 -14.73 -10.43 -9.59
N GLY A 40 -15.39 -9.42 -10.15
CA GLY A 40 -16.17 -8.43 -9.41
C GLY A 40 -15.33 -7.33 -8.77
N LEU A 41 -14.01 -7.50 -8.61
CA LEU A 41 -13.15 -6.58 -7.84
C LEU A 41 -13.04 -5.16 -8.42
N ASP A 42 -13.56 -4.93 -9.63
CA ASP A 42 -13.69 -3.66 -10.33
C ASP A 42 -15.12 -3.07 -10.32
N ASP A 43 -16.09 -3.79 -9.74
CA ASP A 43 -17.50 -3.41 -9.64
C ASP A 43 -17.80 -2.73 -8.28
N PRO A 44 -18.14 -1.43 -8.27
CA PRO A 44 -18.46 -0.69 -7.06
C PRO A 44 -19.84 -1.00 -6.47
N SER A 45 -20.70 -1.75 -7.18
CA SER A 45 -22.02 -2.15 -6.67
C SER A 45 -21.95 -3.35 -5.72
N ILE A 46 -20.83 -4.07 -5.72
CA ILE A 46 -20.63 -5.28 -4.91
C ILE A 46 -20.15 -4.87 -3.51
N TYR A 47 -20.83 -5.37 -2.48
CA TYR A 47 -20.36 -5.26 -1.11
C TYR A 47 -19.30 -6.32 -0.80
N TYR A 48 -18.15 -5.88 -0.30
CA TYR A 48 -17.07 -6.74 0.16
C TYR A 48 -17.06 -6.83 1.68
N THR A 49 -17.21 -8.04 2.21
CA THR A 49 -16.96 -8.32 3.63
C THR A 49 -15.47 -8.13 3.96
N ASP A 50 -15.15 -7.95 5.23
CA ASP A 50 -13.76 -7.70 5.65
C ASP A 50 -12.81 -8.87 5.30
N ASP A 51 -13.29 -10.12 5.37
CA ASP A 51 -12.52 -11.29 4.91
C ASP A 51 -12.14 -11.20 3.42
N TYR A 52 -13.08 -10.77 2.57
CA TYR A 52 -12.82 -10.63 1.14
C TYR A 52 -11.85 -9.49 0.84
N ARG A 53 -11.91 -8.40 1.61
CA ARG A 53 -10.92 -7.32 1.53
C ARG A 53 -9.52 -7.82 1.91
N GLY A 54 -9.42 -8.73 2.88
CA GLY A 54 -8.17 -9.39 3.24
C GLY A 54 -7.53 -10.16 2.06
N PHE A 55 -8.32 -10.82 1.21
CA PHE A 55 -7.78 -11.48 0.01
C PHE A 55 -7.27 -10.48 -1.03
N VAL A 56 -7.90 -9.32 -1.16
CA VAL A 56 -7.48 -8.25 -2.08
C VAL A 56 -6.12 -7.68 -1.69
N VAL A 57 -5.88 -7.49 -0.40
CA VAL A 57 -4.58 -7.08 0.15
C VAL A 57 -3.48 -8.04 -0.34
N ASN A 58 -3.69 -9.35 -0.22
CA ASN A 58 -2.71 -10.35 -0.65
C ASN A 58 -2.40 -10.25 -2.15
N HIS A 59 -3.41 -9.98 -2.99
CA HIS A 59 -3.22 -9.79 -4.42
C HIS A 59 -2.46 -8.49 -4.74
N ARG A 60 -2.80 -7.37 -4.10
CA ARG A 60 -2.09 -6.09 -4.28
C ARG A 60 -0.64 -6.20 -3.84
N SER A 61 -0.38 -6.78 -2.66
CA SER A 61 0.98 -7.00 -2.15
C SER A 61 1.82 -7.90 -3.07
N SER A 62 1.22 -8.96 -3.61
CA SER A 62 1.93 -9.86 -4.52
C SER A 62 2.23 -9.21 -5.88
N LEU A 63 1.32 -8.39 -6.40
CA LEU A 63 1.55 -7.59 -7.60
C LEU A 63 2.62 -6.51 -7.39
N ASN A 64 2.63 -5.84 -6.23
CA ASN A 64 3.70 -4.91 -5.85
C ASN A 64 5.06 -5.62 -5.78
N SER A 65 5.10 -6.81 -5.16
CA SER A 65 6.33 -7.62 -5.06
C SER A 65 6.88 -7.99 -6.44
N LEU A 66 5.99 -8.35 -7.37
CA LEU A 66 6.33 -8.60 -8.78
C LEU A 66 6.84 -7.33 -9.48
N ALA A 67 6.14 -6.20 -9.34
CA ALA A 67 6.56 -4.94 -9.94
C ALA A 67 7.93 -4.50 -9.42
N GLN A 68 8.20 -4.55 -8.11
CA GLN A 68 9.51 -4.24 -7.57
C GLN A 68 10.60 -5.17 -8.11
N ALA A 69 10.34 -6.48 -8.20
CA ALA A 69 11.32 -7.42 -8.75
C ALA A 69 11.63 -7.13 -10.23
N LEU A 70 10.63 -6.72 -11.01
CA LEU A 70 10.82 -6.28 -12.39
C LEU A 70 11.63 -4.98 -12.47
N ILE A 71 11.43 -4.03 -11.56
CA ILE A 71 12.23 -2.80 -11.47
C ILE A 71 13.68 -3.15 -11.12
N ASP A 72 13.92 -4.05 -10.16
CA ASP A 72 15.25 -4.52 -9.78
C ASP A 72 15.98 -5.17 -10.97
N GLU A 73 15.24 -5.80 -11.88
CA GLU A 73 15.71 -6.38 -13.14
C GLU A 73 15.81 -5.37 -14.31
N ASN A 74 15.57 -4.08 -14.06
CA ASN A 74 15.51 -2.99 -15.05
C ASN A 74 14.42 -3.17 -16.13
N GLN A 75 13.36 -3.92 -15.84
CA GLN A 75 12.22 -4.17 -16.74
C GLN A 75 11.05 -3.22 -16.47
N LEU A 76 11.31 -1.91 -16.57
CA LEU A 76 10.36 -0.86 -16.16
C LEU A 76 9.01 -0.93 -16.89
N GLU A 77 8.99 -1.18 -18.21
CA GLU A 77 7.76 -1.32 -18.99
C GLU A 77 6.86 -2.46 -18.49
N LYS A 78 7.46 -3.57 -18.06
CA LYS A 78 6.70 -4.69 -17.50
C LYS A 78 6.20 -4.38 -16.09
N ALA A 79 7.02 -3.69 -15.29
CA ALA A 79 6.62 -3.26 -13.96
C ALA A 79 5.41 -2.30 -14.03
N ASP A 80 5.45 -1.32 -14.93
CA ASP A 80 4.32 -0.42 -15.19
C ASP A 80 3.05 -1.19 -15.58
N LYS A 81 3.18 -2.12 -16.54
CA LYS A 81 2.06 -2.97 -16.96
C LYS A 81 1.43 -3.76 -15.80
N VAL A 82 2.24 -4.26 -14.86
CA VAL A 82 1.77 -4.95 -13.65
C VAL A 82 1.02 -4.00 -12.72
N LEU A 83 1.54 -2.80 -12.50
CA LEU A 83 0.92 -1.77 -11.66
C LEU A 83 -0.42 -1.31 -12.26
N MET A 84 -0.45 -0.97 -13.55
CA MET A 84 -1.68 -0.57 -14.25
C MET A 84 -2.73 -1.68 -14.24
N PHE A 85 -2.31 -2.94 -14.39
CA PHE A 85 -3.21 -4.08 -14.25
C PHE A 85 -3.81 -4.17 -12.84
N SER A 86 -2.99 -4.00 -11.79
CA SER A 86 -3.46 -3.98 -10.40
C SER A 86 -4.53 -2.90 -10.17
N LEU A 87 -4.25 -1.67 -10.61
CA LEU A 87 -5.17 -0.53 -10.47
C LEU A 87 -6.46 -0.71 -11.26
N THR A 88 -6.38 -1.33 -12.45
CA THR A 88 -7.56 -1.62 -13.28
C THR A 88 -8.44 -2.71 -12.65
N LYS A 89 -7.84 -3.76 -12.10
CA LYS A 89 -8.57 -4.91 -11.54
C LYS A 89 -9.08 -4.69 -10.13
N MET A 90 -8.43 -3.82 -9.35
CA MET A 90 -8.78 -3.54 -7.97
C MET A 90 -8.74 -2.03 -7.71
N PRO A 91 -9.60 -1.24 -8.38
CA PRO A 91 -9.62 0.22 -8.23
C PRO A 91 -10.24 0.64 -6.90
N ASP A 92 -9.83 1.80 -6.38
CA ASP A 92 -10.33 2.36 -5.10
C ASP A 92 -11.86 2.48 -5.05
N LYS A 93 -12.48 2.82 -6.19
CA LYS A 93 -13.94 2.97 -6.32
C LYS A 93 -14.72 1.69 -5.96
N ALA A 94 -14.13 0.53 -6.24
CA ALA A 94 -14.76 -0.76 -5.99
C ALA A 94 -14.30 -1.33 -4.64
N ILE A 95 -12.98 -1.31 -4.42
CA ILE A 95 -12.37 -1.76 -3.18
C ILE A 95 -11.34 -0.72 -2.78
N ARG A 96 -11.63 -0.03 -1.67
CA ARG A 96 -10.75 1.02 -1.14
C ARG A 96 -9.30 0.55 -1.07
N TYR A 97 -8.39 1.45 -1.42
CA TYR A 97 -6.96 1.25 -1.18
C TYR A 97 -6.69 1.03 0.31
N ASP A 98 -5.74 0.15 0.57
CA ASP A 98 -5.37 -0.33 1.89
C ASP A 98 -3.88 -0.03 2.17
N HIS A 99 -3.33 -0.65 3.21
CA HIS A 99 -1.94 -0.41 3.64
C HIS A 99 -0.87 -0.82 2.61
N THR A 100 -1.21 -1.53 1.53
CA THR A 100 -0.27 -1.78 0.41
C THR A 100 -0.12 -0.56 -0.51
N ALA A 101 -1.02 0.43 -0.42
CA ALA A 101 -1.04 1.56 -1.33
C ALA A 101 0.22 2.44 -1.30
N PRO A 102 0.86 2.72 -0.14
CA PRO A 102 2.12 3.46 -0.12
C PRO A 102 3.23 2.80 -0.95
N GLU A 103 3.32 1.47 -0.93
CA GLU A 103 4.27 0.73 -1.78
C GLU A 103 3.88 0.85 -3.26
N THR A 104 2.60 0.73 -3.61
CA THR A 104 2.14 0.94 -4.99
C THR A 104 2.48 2.36 -5.49
N ILE A 105 2.30 3.39 -4.67
CA ILE A 105 2.61 4.78 -5.01
C ILE A 105 4.12 4.96 -5.26
N ASP A 106 4.95 4.38 -4.40
CA ASP A 106 6.41 4.42 -4.57
C ASP A 106 6.85 3.76 -5.88
N LEU A 107 6.30 2.59 -6.18
CA LEU A 107 6.55 1.88 -7.43
C LEU A 107 6.08 2.65 -8.66
N LEU A 108 4.95 3.36 -8.59
CA LEU A 108 4.46 4.22 -9.67
C LEU A 108 5.44 5.35 -9.99
N PHE A 109 6.03 5.98 -8.97
CA PHE A 109 7.08 6.97 -9.18
C PHE A 109 8.31 6.34 -9.87
N GLN A 110 8.73 5.15 -9.44
CA GLN A 110 9.89 4.46 -10.01
C GLN A 110 9.71 4.09 -11.50
N VAL A 111 8.48 3.79 -11.93
CA VAL A 111 8.19 3.49 -13.36
C VAL A 111 7.85 4.73 -14.20
N GLY A 112 7.84 5.92 -13.59
CA GLY A 112 7.58 7.19 -14.28
C GLY A 112 6.11 7.65 -14.29
N GLU A 113 5.20 6.91 -13.63
CA GLU A 113 3.76 7.21 -13.54
C GLU A 113 3.46 8.23 -12.43
N LYS A 114 4.12 9.39 -12.51
CA LYS A 114 4.08 10.45 -11.51
C LYS A 114 2.67 10.96 -11.21
N ASP A 115 1.90 11.30 -12.24
CA ASP A 115 0.57 11.88 -12.05
C ASP A 115 -0.39 10.89 -11.36
N LYS A 116 -0.29 9.61 -11.73
CA LYS A 116 -1.04 8.53 -11.10
C LYS A 116 -0.64 8.32 -9.65
N ALA A 117 0.66 8.36 -9.36
CA ALA A 117 1.18 8.26 -8.00
C ALA A 117 0.62 9.38 -7.10
N ILE A 118 0.62 10.63 -7.60
CA ILE A 118 0.09 11.80 -6.88
C ILE A 118 -1.43 11.70 -6.67
N GLU A 119 -2.18 11.28 -7.69
CA GLU A 119 -3.63 11.07 -7.61
C GLU A 119 -4.00 10.09 -6.49
N ILE A 120 -3.31 8.94 -6.45
CA ILE A 120 -3.55 7.91 -5.44
C ILE A 120 -3.05 8.39 -4.07
N ALA A 121 -1.90 9.06 -3.99
CA ALA A 121 -1.40 9.64 -2.75
C ALA A 121 -2.37 10.64 -2.14
N LYS A 122 -3.04 11.49 -2.94
CA LYS A 122 -4.12 12.38 -2.48
C LYS A 122 -5.31 11.61 -1.93
N THR A 123 -5.77 10.61 -2.69
CA THR A 123 -6.92 9.77 -2.28
C THR A 123 -6.69 9.06 -0.96
N VAL A 124 -5.50 8.46 -0.79
CA VAL A 124 -5.15 7.71 0.43
C VAL A 124 -4.84 8.68 1.58
N GLY A 125 -3.99 9.69 1.34
CA GLY A 125 -3.56 10.62 2.38
C GLY A 125 -4.73 11.40 2.99
N ASP A 126 -5.61 11.97 2.18
CA ASP A 126 -6.77 12.75 2.69
C ASP A 126 -7.74 11.87 3.49
N ARG A 127 -7.87 10.60 3.11
CA ARG A 127 -8.67 9.62 3.84
C ARG A 127 -8.05 9.28 5.20
N GLU A 128 -6.73 9.06 5.26
CA GLU A 128 -6.05 8.75 6.52
C GLU A 128 -6.01 9.94 7.47
N ILE A 129 -5.92 11.18 6.97
CA ILE A 129 -6.10 12.39 7.77
C ILE A 129 -7.50 12.40 8.40
N THR A 130 -8.53 12.17 7.58
CA THR A 130 -9.93 12.16 8.04
C THR A 130 -10.15 11.08 9.09
N MET A 131 -9.66 9.86 8.82
CA MET A 131 -9.76 8.73 9.75
C MET A 131 -9.01 8.99 11.05
N GLY A 132 -7.77 9.48 10.98
CA GLY A 132 -6.96 9.81 12.15
C GLY A 132 -7.64 10.84 13.05
N ASN A 133 -8.18 11.91 12.46
CA ASN A 133 -8.91 12.94 13.20
C ASN A 133 -10.19 12.41 13.85
N TYR A 134 -10.93 11.54 13.16
CA TYR A 134 -12.13 10.90 13.73
C TYR A 134 -11.78 10.01 14.93
N LEU A 135 -10.77 9.14 14.81
CA LEU A 135 -10.32 8.26 15.90
C LEU A 135 -9.75 9.05 17.08
N MET A 136 -9.12 10.19 16.80
CA MET A 136 -8.76 11.15 17.83
C MET A 136 -10.01 11.66 18.57
N GLN A 137 -11.03 12.15 17.87
CA GLN A 137 -12.23 12.68 18.54
C GLN A 137 -12.95 11.62 19.39
N GLU A 138 -13.05 10.38 18.92
CA GLU A 138 -13.79 9.33 19.64
C GLU A 138 -13.07 8.74 20.86
N GLY A 139 -11.77 9.00 21.03
CA GLY A 139 -11.03 8.45 22.17
C GLY A 139 -10.70 6.94 22.06
N ARG A 140 -10.99 6.29 20.93
CA ARG A 140 -10.87 4.83 20.72
C ARG A 140 -10.06 4.51 19.46
N GLY A 141 -9.72 3.23 19.27
CA GLY A 141 -9.08 2.78 18.02
C GLY A 141 -7.60 3.16 17.87
N ILE A 142 -6.81 3.10 18.96
CA ILE A 142 -5.36 3.42 18.95
C ILE A 142 -4.60 2.61 17.88
N SER A 143 -5.00 1.36 17.63
CA SER A 143 -4.35 0.54 16.60
C SER A 143 -4.56 1.12 15.21
N ASP A 144 -5.79 1.54 14.88
CA ASP A 144 -6.09 2.09 13.56
C ASP A 144 -5.51 3.50 13.39
N LEU A 145 -5.47 4.31 14.47
CA LEU A 145 -4.78 5.60 14.46
C LEU A 145 -3.29 5.43 14.15
N ARG A 146 -2.62 4.42 14.76
CA ARG A 146 -1.23 4.09 14.45
C ARG A 146 -1.03 3.67 12.99
N LYS A 147 -2.01 2.95 12.40
CA LYS A 147 -1.97 2.59 10.97
C LYS A 147 -2.06 3.84 10.08
N SER A 148 -2.98 4.77 10.38
CA SER A 148 -3.09 6.03 9.64
C SER A 148 -1.80 6.84 9.71
N ILE A 149 -1.20 6.96 10.90
CA ILE A 149 0.12 7.62 11.07
C ILE A 149 1.20 6.92 10.24
N PHE A 150 1.24 5.59 10.26
CA PHE A 150 2.22 4.83 9.47
C PHE A 150 2.06 5.08 7.96
N ILE A 151 0.82 5.08 7.45
CA ILE A 151 0.55 5.34 6.04
C ILE A 151 0.98 6.76 5.67
N LEU A 152 0.61 7.77 6.46
CA LEU A 152 1.02 9.16 6.23
C LEU A 152 2.54 9.32 6.22
N ASN A 153 3.25 8.66 7.15
CA ASN A 153 4.71 8.65 7.19
C ASN A 153 5.36 7.97 5.98
N ALA A 154 4.76 6.90 5.46
CA ALA A 154 5.23 6.29 4.23
C ALA A 154 5.02 7.22 3.03
N LEU A 155 3.85 7.87 2.94
CA LEU A 155 3.52 8.82 1.87
C LEU A 155 4.44 10.04 1.88
N GLN A 156 4.65 10.69 3.03
CA GLN A 156 5.52 11.87 3.09
C GLN A 156 6.95 11.55 2.66
N ARG A 157 7.50 10.40 3.07
CA ARG A 157 8.85 9.97 2.67
C ARG A 157 8.95 9.79 1.15
N THR A 158 8.03 9.04 0.55
CA THR A 158 8.02 8.80 -0.90
C THR A 158 7.83 10.11 -1.67
N LEU A 159 6.96 11.01 -1.21
CA LEU A 159 6.73 12.30 -1.87
C LEU A 159 7.96 13.22 -1.80
N TYR A 160 8.63 13.30 -0.65
CA TYR A 160 9.89 14.05 -0.52
C TYR A 160 10.98 13.52 -1.46
N GLN A 161 11.14 12.20 -1.54
CA GLN A 161 12.12 11.56 -2.42
C GLN A 161 11.87 11.84 -3.91
N ASN A 162 10.62 12.14 -4.28
CA ASN A 162 10.19 12.40 -5.66
C ASN A 162 9.92 13.88 -5.97
N GLY A 163 10.32 14.79 -5.07
CA GLY A 163 10.23 16.24 -5.29
C GLY A 163 8.85 16.86 -5.06
N GLU A 164 7.91 16.13 -4.48
CA GLU A 164 6.54 16.60 -4.18
C GLU A 164 6.44 17.21 -2.78
N ALA A 165 7.25 18.24 -2.52
CA ALA A 165 7.48 18.78 -1.18
C ALA A 165 6.21 19.32 -0.50
N ASP A 166 5.35 20.05 -1.22
CA ASP A 166 4.15 20.64 -0.63
C ASP A 166 3.16 19.56 -0.15
N LEU A 167 2.98 18.50 -0.95
CA LEU A 167 2.12 17.38 -0.59
C LEU A 167 2.75 16.52 0.50
N ALA A 168 4.06 16.32 0.46
CA ALA A 168 4.80 15.64 1.51
C ALA A 168 4.64 16.37 2.86
N LYS A 169 4.80 17.69 2.86
CA LYS A 169 4.69 18.53 4.06
C LYS A 169 3.29 18.48 4.68
N LYS A 170 2.24 18.49 3.85
CA LYS A 170 0.86 18.29 4.29
C LYS A 170 0.69 16.99 5.11
N TYR A 171 1.29 15.89 4.65
CA TYR A 171 1.17 14.59 5.32
C TYR A 171 2.10 14.45 6.53
N GLU A 172 3.27 15.08 6.49
CA GLU A 172 4.16 15.24 7.65
C GLU A 172 3.41 15.94 8.80
N ASP A 173 2.91 17.16 8.56
CA ASP A 173 2.24 17.98 9.57
C ASP A 173 1.00 17.26 10.17
N ALA A 174 0.24 16.57 9.31
CA ALA A 174 -0.88 15.76 9.76
C ALA A 174 -0.41 14.59 10.66
N SER A 175 0.63 13.85 10.24
CA SER A 175 1.16 12.73 11.03
C SER A 175 1.70 13.18 12.39
N GLU A 176 2.37 14.33 12.47
CA GLU A 176 2.87 14.91 13.70
C GLU A 176 1.73 15.31 14.64
N SER A 177 0.69 15.96 14.11
CA SER A 177 -0.51 16.31 14.86
C SER A 177 -1.19 15.08 15.47
N LEU A 178 -1.37 14.02 14.66
CA LEU A 178 -1.94 12.76 15.12
C LEU A 178 -1.05 12.09 16.19
N MET A 179 0.28 12.11 16.04
CA MET A 179 1.23 11.54 17.01
C MET A 179 1.24 12.29 18.35
N ALA A 180 1.25 13.62 18.33
CA ALA A 180 1.23 14.44 19.53
C ALA A 180 -0.03 14.13 20.38
N SER A 181 -1.17 13.98 19.73
CA SER A 181 -2.42 13.61 20.41
C SER A 181 -2.38 12.22 21.06
N LEU A 182 -1.66 11.28 20.44
CA LEU A 182 -1.52 9.92 20.93
C LEU A 182 -0.65 9.87 22.19
N GLN A 183 0.43 10.67 22.23
CA GLN A 183 1.32 10.78 23.39
C GLN A 183 0.59 11.37 24.60
N ILE A 184 -0.15 12.48 24.41
CA ILE A 184 -0.97 13.11 25.47
C ILE A 184 -1.95 12.09 26.09
N ARG A 185 -2.52 11.18 25.26
CA ARG A 185 -3.47 10.18 25.73
C ARG A 185 -2.81 8.96 26.40
N GLY A 186 -1.56 8.67 26.08
CA GLY A 186 -0.77 7.63 26.74
C GLY A 186 -0.36 7.98 28.16
N ASP A 187 -0.20 9.28 28.44
CA ASP A 187 0.23 9.82 29.74
C ASP A 187 -0.94 10.10 30.71
N LEU A 188 -2.19 10.01 30.25
CA LEU A 188 -3.35 10.07 31.14
C LEU A 188 -3.46 8.76 31.93
N PRO A 189 -3.60 8.79 33.27
CA PRO A 189 -3.86 7.59 34.03
C PRO A 189 -5.10 6.93 33.44
N ARG A 190 -4.98 5.65 33.08
CA ARG A 190 -6.13 4.85 32.64
C ARG A 190 -7.12 4.84 33.80
N SER A 191 -8.11 5.73 33.77
CA SER A 191 -9.17 5.73 34.76
C SER A 191 -9.90 4.40 34.59
N ASP A 192 -9.80 3.56 35.61
CA ASP A 192 -10.43 2.24 35.69
C ASP A 192 -11.87 2.31 35.18
N ARG A 193 -12.17 1.47 34.18
CA ARG A 193 -13.53 1.07 33.80
C ARG A 193 -13.67 -0.42 34.02
#